data_AF-A0A163Z467-F1
#
_entry.id   AF-A0A163Z467-F1
#
_cell.length_a   1.000
_cell.length_b   1.000
_cell.length_c   1.000
_cell.angle_alpha   90.00
_cell.angle_beta   90.00
_cell.angle_gamma   90.00
#
_symmetry.space_group_name_H-M   'P 1'
#
loop_
_entity.id
_entity.type
_entity.pdbx_description
1 polymer ?
#
loop_
_entity_poly.entity_id
_entity_poly.type
_entity_poly.pdbx_seq_one_letter_code
_entity_poly.pdbx_strand_id
1 'polypeptide(L)'
;MKNCLLMVLLMVSTVMMAQKVSMKKEKILYGKDPIGTLVEKNKKITVSTLENEVLFTVEVNALMLDLKKYIQYFKVTTPKSAKDVYIETPYRGSIQSRSKLILKEFSSVSYPVFTEEGIDSEVVKKIMDTDDEKLSAIVKKITDAENGFKEKLKSFNSLGISINQEGEYGTIELGEFSTKGKVERREENDRLVYELFDEYDKQLAIWNEEGDSNLEFANGKKIYVPASIASPFLGVSTDDLVELMIVLTRK
;
A
#
# COMPACT_ATOMS: atom_id res chain seq x y z
N MET A 1 5.76 -62.81 -3.78
CA MET A 1 5.25 -61.89 -2.73
C MET A 1 6.08 -60.61 -2.53
N LYS A 2 7.19 -60.38 -3.25
CA LYS A 2 7.98 -59.13 -3.11
C LYS A 2 7.38 -57.93 -3.88
N ASN A 3 6.59 -58.18 -4.92
CA ASN A 3 6.05 -57.13 -5.78
C ASN A 3 4.78 -56.45 -5.22
N CYS A 4 4.05 -57.07 -4.28
CA CYS A 4 2.92 -56.41 -3.60
C CYS A 4 3.38 -55.37 -2.57
N LEU A 5 4.54 -55.60 -1.92
CA LEU A 5 5.05 -54.67 -0.92
C LEU A 5 5.45 -53.33 -1.53
N LEU A 6 6.01 -53.35 -2.75
CA LEU A 6 6.42 -52.16 -3.48
C LEU A 6 5.23 -51.27 -3.88
N MET A 7 4.09 -51.88 -4.24
CA MET A 7 2.86 -51.13 -4.55
C MET A 7 2.23 -50.48 -3.30
N VAL A 8 2.29 -51.13 -2.14
CA VAL A 8 1.81 -50.54 -0.88
C VAL A 8 2.72 -49.38 -0.44
N LEU A 9 4.04 -49.51 -0.59
CA LEU A 9 4.99 -48.43 -0.28
C LEU A 9 4.86 -47.22 -1.22
N LEU A 10 4.55 -47.43 -2.50
CA LEU A 10 4.29 -46.35 -3.44
C LEU A 10 2.97 -45.62 -3.16
N MET A 11 1.92 -46.32 -2.71
CA MET A 11 0.66 -45.67 -2.32
C MET A 11 0.75 -44.82 -1.04
N VAL A 12 1.71 -45.11 -0.14
CA VAL A 12 1.95 -44.30 1.06
C VAL A 12 2.72 -43.00 0.73
N SER A 13 3.46 -42.96 -0.38
CA SER A 13 4.24 -41.77 -0.77
C SER A 13 3.41 -40.63 -1.37
N THR A 14 2.13 -40.87 -1.70
CA THR A 14 1.19 -39.84 -2.17
C THR A 14 0.28 -39.31 -1.06
N VAL A 15 0.71 -39.37 0.20
CA VAL A 15 0.20 -38.41 1.20
C VAL A 15 0.73 -37.05 0.77
N MET A 16 0.04 -36.46 -0.20
CA MET A 16 0.07 -35.04 -0.49
C MET A 16 0.16 -34.34 0.86
N MET A 17 1.16 -33.48 1.04
CA MET A 17 1.10 -32.44 2.05
C MET A 17 -0.12 -31.57 1.70
N ALA A 18 -1.31 -32.06 2.05
CA ALA A 18 -2.51 -31.27 2.08
C ALA A 18 -2.18 -30.12 3.02
N GLN A 19 -2.34 -28.90 2.52
CA GLN A 19 -2.23 -27.70 3.32
C GLN A 19 -3.16 -27.92 4.53
N LYS A 20 -2.58 -28.19 5.71
CA LYS A 20 -3.34 -28.69 6.88
C LYS A 20 -4.44 -27.70 7.26
N VAL A 21 -4.25 -26.42 6.93
CA VAL A 21 -5.24 -25.37 7.12
C VAL A 21 -5.84 -24.99 5.76
N SER A 22 -7.17 -24.98 5.69
CA SER A 22 -7.92 -24.63 4.49
C SER A 22 -9.14 -23.78 4.82
N MET A 23 -9.83 -23.27 3.79
CA MET A 23 -11.04 -22.48 3.94
C MET A 23 -12.21 -23.14 3.24
N LYS A 24 -13.38 -23.15 3.88
CA LYS A 24 -14.65 -23.50 3.25
C LYS A 24 -15.71 -22.46 3.62
N LYS A 25 -16.13 -21.66 2.64
CA LYS A 25 -16.92 -20.44 2.87
C LYS A 25 -16.16 -19.51 3.83
N GLU A 26 -16.76 -19.13 4.95
CA GLU A 26 -16.14 -18.29 5.98
C GLU A 26 -15.51 -19.11 7.12
N LYS A 27 -15.46 -20.44 7.01
CA LYS A 27 -14.87 -21.30 8.06
C LYS A 27 -13.42 -21.64 7.74
N ILE A 28 -12.59 -21.54 8.75
CA ILE A 28 -11.21 -22.04 8.75
C ILE A 28 -11.27 -23.50 9.19
N LEU A 29 -10.66 -24.39 8.41
CA LEU A 29 -10.62 -25.83 8.70
C LEU A 29 -9.18 -26.26 8.97
N TYR A 30 -8.95 -27.02 10.04
CA TYR A 30 -7.74 -27.83 10.23
C TYR A 30 -8.06 -29.26 9.81
N GLY A 31 -7.49 -29.72 8.71
CA GLY A 31 -7.91 -30.94 8.03
C GLY A 31 -9.35 -30.83 7.54
N LYS A 32 -10.29 -31.43 8.29
CA LYS A 32 -11.74 -31.37 8.01
C LYS A 32 -12.53 -30.64 9.09
N ASP A 33 -11.91 -30.37 10.23
CA ASP A 33 -12.60 -29.86 11.41
C ASP A 33 -12.59 -28.33 11.42
N PRO A 34 -13.74 -27.68 11.63
CA PRO A 34 -13.79 -26.24 11.72
C PRO A 34 -13.15 -25.78 13.03
N ILE A 35 -12.22 -24.82 12.93
CA ILE A 35 -11.48 -24.28 14.08
C ILE A 35 -11.75 -22.79 14.33
N GLY A 36 -12.42 -22.12 13.39
CA GLY A 36 -12.78 -20.71 13.52
C GLY A 36 -13.39 -20.16 12.26
N THR A 37 -13.51 -18.84 12.21
CA THR A 37 -14.08 -18.11 11.07
C THR A 37 -13.13 -17.04 10.55
N LEU A 38 -13.20 -16.81 9.24
CA LEU A 38 -12.49 -15.78 8.52
C LEU A 38 -13.47 -15.08 7.57
N VAL A 39 -13.75 -13.81 7.85
CA VAL A 39 -14.73 -13.01 7.10
C VAL A 39 -14.04 -11.82 6.46
N GLU A 40 -14.15 -11.68 5.14
CA GLU A 40 -13.63 -10.51 4.41
C GLU A 40 -14.75 -9.48 4.21
N LYS A 41 -14.58 -8.26 4.74
CA LYS A 41 -15.50 -7.14 4.56
C LYS A 41 -14.72 -5.83 4.46
N ASN A 42 -15.01 -5.02 3.42
CA ASN A 42 -14.39 -3.70 3.23
C ASN A 42 -12.84 -3.72 3.30
N LYS A 43 -12.21 -4.72 2.66
CA LYS A 43 -10.74 -4.96 2.68
C LYS A 43 -10.14 -5.35 4.03
N LYS A 44 -10.96 -5.46 5.08
CA LYS A 44 -10.57 -6.00 6.39
C LYS A 44 -10.95 -7.48 6.45
N ILE A 45 -10.06 -8.29 7.00
CA ILE A 45 -10.30 -9.71 7.22
C ILE A 45 -10.33 -9.95 8.71
N THR A 46 -11.49 -10.35 9.21
CA THR A 46 -11.71 -10.62 10.62
C THR A 46 -11.56 -12.11 10.88
N VAL A 47 -10.70 -12.46 11.83
CA VAL A 47 -10.51 -13.82 12.31
C VAL A 47 -11.14 -13.94 13.69
N SER A 48 -12.06 -14.89 13.83
CA SER A 48 -12.82 -15.11 15.06
C SER A 48 -12.88 -16.59 15.43
N THR A 49 -13.20 -16.87 16.70
CA THR A 49 -13.53 -18.24 17.16
C THR A 49 -14.84 -18.74 16.51
N LEU A 50 -15.20 -20.00 16.76
CA LEU A 50 -16.49 -20.55 16.30
C LEU A 50 -17.69 -19.92 17.01
N GLU A 51 -17.48 -19.39 18.21
CA GLU A 51 -18.43 -18.64 19.03
C GLU A 51 -18.54 -17.18 18.60
N ASN A 52 -17.83 -16.77 17.53
CA ASN A 52 -17.74 -15.42 17.00
C ASN A 52 -17.01 -14.40 17.89
N GLU A 53 -16.15 -14.83 18.82
CA GLU A 53 -15.23 -13.92 19.49
C GLU A 53 -14.15 -13.47 18.50
N VAL A 54 -14.05 -12.16 18.25
CA VAL A 54 -13.02 -11.60 17.38
C VAL A 54 -11.66 -11.70 18.06
N LEU A 55 -10.70 -12.36 17.42
CA LEU A 55 -9.34 -12.49 17.92
C LEU A 55 -8.45 -11.40 17.36
N PHE A 56 -8.49 -11.21 16.03
CA PHE A 56 -7.74 -10.17 15.35
C PHE A 56 -8.37 -9.84 13.99
N THR A 57 -7.97 -8.70 13.45
CA THR A 57 -8.31 -8.25 12.11
C THR A 57 -7.02 -7.97 11.35
N VAL A 58 -7.04 -8.25 10.04
CA VAL A 58 -5.91 -8.04 9.15
C VAL A 58 -6.36 -7.24 7.94
N GLU A 59 -5.62 -6.19 7.63
CA GLU A 59 -5.73 -5.45 6.39
C GLU A 59 -4.50 -5.73 5.52
N VAL A 60 -4.73 -6.18 4.29
CA VAL A 60 -3.66 -6.38 3.31
C VAL A 60 -3.43 -5.09 2.57
N ASN A 61 -2.30 -4.45 2.84
CA ASN A 61 -1.95 -3.15 2.30
C ASN A 61 -0.72 -3.26 1.39
N ALA A 62 -0.63 -2.34 0.44
CA ALA A 62 0.56 -2.13 -0.37
C ALA A 62 0.92 -0.65 -0.30
N LEU A 63 2.21 -0.37 -0.14
CA LEU A 63 2.77 0.97 -0.09
C LEU A 63 3.79 1.11 -1.21
N MET A 64 3.57 2.05 -2.12
CA MET A 64 4.60 2.42 -3.09
C MET A 64 5.65 3.27 -2.39
N LEU A 65 6.89 2.77 -2.37
CA LEU A 65 8.05 3.49 -1.84
C LEU A 65 8.57 4.49 -2.87
N ASP A 66 8.53 4.09 -4.13
CA ASP A 66 8.81 4.91 -5.31
C ASP A 66 7.95 4.37 -6.46
N LEU A 67 8.05 4.96 -7.66
CA LEU A 67 7.24 4.53 -8.82
C LEU A 67 7.56 3.10 -9.32
N LYS A 68 8.64 2.48 -8.85
CA LYS A 68 9.14 1.16 -9.28
C LYS A 68 9.18 0.13 -8.15
N LYS A 69 9.08 0.56 -6.89
CA LYS A 69 9.17 -0.29 -5.70
C LYS A 69 7.96 -0.11 -4.82
N TYR A 70 7.41 -1.24 -4.38
CA TYR A 70 6.37 -1.27 -3.37
C TYR A 70 6.67 -2.33 -2.32
N ILE A 71 6.19 -2.09 -1.10
CA ILE A 71 6.14 -3.07 -0.03
C ILE A 71 4.70 -3.50 0.16
N GLN A 72 4.46 -4.80 0.25
CA GLN A 72 3.18 -5.34 0.68
C GLN A 72 3.28 -5.77 2.13
N TYR A 73 2.34 -5.34 2.96
CA TYR A 73 2.36 -5.59 4.39
C TYR A 73 0.96 -5.90 4.92
N PHE A 74 0.93 -6.60 6.05
CA PHE A 74 -0.26 -6.77 6.85
C PHE A 74 -0.30 -5.73 7.96
N LYS A 75 -1.44 -5.06 8.09
CA LYS A 75 -1.77 -4.30 9.28
C LYS A 75 -2.66 -5.19 10.15
N VAL A 76 -2.16 -5.58 11.31
CA VAL A 76 -2.85 -6.46 12.27
C VAL A 76 -3.33 -5.64 13.45
N THR A 77 -4.61 -5.78 13.79
CA THR A 77 -5.24 -5.10 14.92
C THR A 77 -5.99 -6.14 15.76
N THR A 78 -5.86 -6.09 17.08
CA THR A 78 -6.64 -6.94 18.00
C THR A 78 -7.63 -6.09 18.80
N PRO A 79 -8.78 -6.64 19.23
CA PRO A 79 -9.74 -5.88 20.06
C PRO A 79 -9.19 -5.42 21.41
N LYS A 80 -8.13 -6.08 21.90
CA LYS A 80 -7.50 -5.82 23.21
C LYS A 80 -6.30 -4.88 23.12
N SER A 81 -5.86 -4.51 21.92
CA SER A 81 -4.73 -3.60 21.69
C SER A 81 -5.20 -2.30 21.07
N ALA A 82 -4.68 -1.17 21.58
CA ALA A 82 -4.82 0.13 20.94
C ALA A 82 -3.78 0.36 19.83
N LYS A 83 -2.78 -0.53 19.71
CA LYS A 83 -1.69 -0.46 18.75
C LYS A 83 -1.92 -1.42 17.59
N ASP A 84 -1.65 -0.93 16.39
CA ASP A 84 -1.55 -1.71 15.16
C ASP A 84 -0.13 -2.26 15.00
N VAL A 85 0.00 -3.50 14.51
CA VAL A 85 1.29 -4.08 14.13
C VAL A 85 1.37 -4.27 12.63
N TYR A 86 2.54 -3.98 12.09
CA TYR A 86 2.82 -4.06 10.67
C TYR A 86 3.80 -5.20 10.40
N ILE A 87 3.43 -6.10 9.49
CA ILE A 87 4.23 -7.28 9.13
C ILE A 87 4.50 -7.24 7.63
N GLU A 88 5.76 -7.14 7.22
CA GLU A 88 6.12 -7.23 5.79
C GLU A 88 5.80 -8.63 5.26
N THR A 89 5.21 -8.70 4.07
CA THR A 89 4.86 -9.98 3.44
C THR A 89 5.80 -10.27 2.27
N PRO A 90 6.30 -11.51 2.14
CA PRO A 90 7.16 -11.89 1.02
C PRO A 90 6.37 -12.09 -0.30
N TYR A 91 5.03 -12.06 -0.24
CA TYR A 91 4.19 -12.28 -1.41
C TYR A 91 4.15 -11.05 -2.30
N ARG A 92 4.60 -11.20 -3.54
CA ARG A 92 4.50 -10.20 -4.59
C ARG A 92 3.55 -10.71 -5.68
N GLY A 93 2.38 -10.10 -5.85
CA GLY A 93 1.47 -10.38 -6.98
C GLY A 93 -0.02 -10.49 -6.62
N SER A 94 -0.87 -10.50 -7.66
CA SER A 94 -2.34 -10.40 -7.56
C SER A 94 -3.09 -11.74 -7.53
N ILE A 95 -2.39 -12.88 -7.62
CA ILE A 95 -3.02 -14.16 -8.02
C ILE A 95 -3.74 -14.88 -6.85
N GLN A 96 -3.48 -14.52 -5.60
CA GLN A 96 -4.15 -15.13 -4.44
C GLN A 96 -5.16 -14.18 -3.81
N SER A 97 -6.35 -14.69 -3.44
CA SER A 97 -7.29 -13.92 -2.62
C SER A 97 -6.64 -13.58 -1.28
N ARG A 98 -6.93 -12.38 -0.73
CA ARG A 98 -6.37 -11.90 0.54
C ARG A 98 -6.53 -12.91 1.67
N SER A 99 -7.69 -13.55 1.73
CA SER A 99 -8.03 -14.62 2.67
C SER A 99 -7.09 -15.83 2.56
N LYS A 100 -6.65 -16.20 1.35
CA LYS A 100 -5.65 -17.27 1.15
C LYS A 100 -4.25 -16.83 1.60
N LEU A 101 -3.88 -15.56 1.37
CA LEU A 101 -2.60 -15.02 1.85
C LEU A 101 -2.51 -15.04 3.37
N ILE A 102 -3.58 -14.64 4.06
CA ILE A 102 -3.67 -14.69 5.52
C ILE A 102 -3.59 -16.13 6.01
N LEU A 103 -4.39 -17.05 5.45
CA LEU A 103 -4.28 -18.46 5.83
C LEU A 103 -2.86 -18.99 5.64
N LYS A 104 -2.20 -18.65 4.54
CA LYS A 104 -0.84 -19.12 4.29
C LYS A 104 0.17 -18.55 5.28
N GLU A 105 0.11 -17.24 5.55
CA GLU A 105 1.06 -16.58 6.44
C GLU A 105 0.87 -16.97 7.90
N PHE A 106 -0.38 -16.94 8.37
CA PHE A 106 -0.75 -17.28 9.75
C PHE A 106 -0.92 -18.81 9.98
N SER A 107 -0.56 -19.63 8.98
CA SER A 107 -0.27 -21.06 9.15
C SER A 107 1.21 -21.39 8.93
N SER A 108 2.05 -20.39 8.67
CA SER A 108 3.48 -20.60 8.44
C SER A 108 4.21 -20.92 9.75
N VAL A 109 5.45 -21.39 9.63
CA VAL A 109 6.33 -21.64 10.78
C VAL A 109 6.57 -20.37 11.59
N SER A 110 6.60 -19.20 10.94
CA SER A 110 6.82 -17.90 11.60
C SER A 110 5.63 -17.50 12.47
N TYR A 111 4.42 -17.83 12.04
CA TYR A 111 3.17 -17.43 12.70
C TYR A 111 2.16 -18.59 12.71
N PRO A 112 2.35 -19.63 13.53
CA PRO A 112 1.48 -20.82 13.53
C PRO A 112 0.19 -20.58 14.32
N VAL A 113 -0.61 -19.59 13.90
CA VAL A 113 -1.85 -19.18 14.60
C VAL A 113 -2.94 -20.25 14.49
N PHE A 114 -3.01 -20.95 13.36
CA PHE A 114 -4.01 -21.99 13.11
C PHE A 114 -3.45 -23.38 13.46
N THR A 115 -3.98 -23.96 14.54
CA THR A 115 -3.52 -25.23 15.13
C THR A 115 -4.64 -26.28 15.11
N GLU A 116 -4.31 -27.52 15.51
CA GLU A 116 -5.31 -28.59 15.61
C GLU A 116 -6.31 -28.32 16.74
N GLU A 117 -5.85 -27.69 17.82
CA GLU A 117 -6.62 -27.32 19.01
C GLU A 117 -7.51 -26.08 18.78
N GLY A 118 -7.30 -25.33 17.70
CA GLY A 118 -8.03 -24.11 17.41
C GLY A 118 -7.15 -22.96 16.94
N ILE A 119 -7.58 -21.74 17.23
CA ILE A 119 -6.78 -20.53 16.98
C ILE A 119 -5.97 -20.20 18.24
N ASP A 120 -4.64 -20.25 18.13
CA ASP A 120 -3.74 -20.00 19.27
C ASP A 120 -3.67 -18.51 19.61
N SER A 121 -4.39 -18.13 20.68
CA SER A 121 -4.43 -16.75 21.16
C SER A 121 -3.09 -16.23 21.72
N GLU A 122 -2.19 -17.12 22.18
CA GLU A 122 -0.87 -16.72 22.67
C GLU A 122 0.07 -16.37 21.52
N VAL A 123 -0.02 -17.09 20.40
CA VAL A 123 0.70 -16.71 19.17
C VAL A 123 0.19 -15.36 18.64
N VAL A 124 -1.13 -15.13 18.66
CA VAL A 124 -1.70 -13.83 18.28
C VAL A 124 -1.15 -12.70 19.16
N LYS A 125 -1.02 -12.90 20.47
CA LYS A 125 -0.39 -11.92 21.38
C LYS A 125 1.07 -11.66 21.01
N LYS A 126 1.86 -12.71 20.77
CA LYS A 126 3.27 -12.57 20.38
C LYS A 126 3.45 -11.80 19.07
N ILE A 127 2.53 -11.98 18.12
CA ILE A 127 2.52 -11.19 16.87
C ILE A 127 2.38 -9.70 17.19
N MET A 128 1.50 -9.35 18.13
CA MET A 128 1.31 -7.95 18.56
C MET A 128 2.55 -7.36 19.26
N ASP A 129 3.46 -8.19 19.77
CA ASP A 129 4.72 -7.77 20.35
C ASP A 129 5.86 -7.66 19.32
N THR A 130 5.64 -8.16 18.09
CA THR A 130 6.65 -8.20 17.01
C THR A 130 6.53 -6.98 16.10
N ASP A 131 6.52 -5.78 16.66
CA ASP A 131 6.46 -4.56 15.86
C ASP A 131 7.75 -4.37 15.07
N ASP A 132 7.64 -4.36 13.74
CA ASP A 132 8.73 -3.92 12.87
C ASP A 132 8.81 -2.39 12.90
N GLU A 133 9.59 -1.86 13.85
CA GLU A 133 9.75 -0.41 14.04
C GLU A 133 10.14 0.32 12.74
N LYS A 134 10.91 -0.33 11.85
CA LYS A 134 11.32 0.26 10.57
C LYS A 134 10.14 0.37 9.62
N LEU A 135 9.39 -0.71 9.45
CA LEU A 135 8.19 -0.69 8.61
C LEU A 135 7.15 0.29 9.15
N SER A 136 6.91 0.27 10.46
CA SER A 136 6.01 1.19 11.15
C SER A 136 6.39 2.65 10.92
N ALA A 137 7.69 2.99 11.01
CA ALA A 137 8.19 4.33 10.72
C ALA A 137 7.99 4.72 9.24
N ILE A 138 8.23 3.79 8.30
CA ILE A 138 8.03 4.03 6.86
C ILE A 138 6.56 4.28 6.54
N VAL A 139 5.66 3.41 7.03
CA VAL A 139 4.22 3.53 6.84
C VAL A 139 3.74 4.88 7.37
N LYS A 140 4.12 5.22 8.61
CA LYS A 140 3.74 6.50 9.22
C LYS A 140 4.24 7.70 8.40
N LYS A 141 5.53 7.72 8.04
CA LYS A 141 6.13 8.81 7.24
C LYS A 141 5.37 9.03 5.94
N ILE A 142 5.06 7.96 5.20
CA ILE A 142 4.38 8.08 3.91
C ILE A 142 2.93 8.50 4.11
N THR A 143 2.19 7.90 5.05
CA THR A 143 0.79 8.28 5.33
C THR A 143 0.66 9.74 5.79
N ASP A 144 1.58 10.21 6.66
CA ASP A 144 1.60 11.60 7.11
C ASP A 144 1.87 12.56 5.94
N ALA A 145 2.81 12.21 5.06
CA ALA A 145 3.10 12.99 3.86
C ALA A 145 1.89 13.04 2.90
N GLU A 146 1.27 11.89 2.61
CA GLU A 146 0.06 11.81 1.77
C GLU A 146 -1.08 12.68 2.31
N ASN A 147 -1.34 12.62 3.61
CA ASN A 147 -2.38 13.42 4.24
C ASN A 147 -2.05 14.91 4.14
N GLY A 148 -0.80 15.30 4.44
CA GLY A 148 -0.35 16.68 4.32
C GLY A 148 -0.43 17.23 2.89
N PHE A 149 -0.19 16.40 1.88
CA PHE A 149 -0.34 16.81 0.48
C PHE A 149 -1.80 16.88 0.04
N LYS A 150 -2.66 15.94 0.44
CA LYS A 150 -4.11 16.03 0.19
C LYS A 150 -4.72 17.29 0.77
N GLU A 151 -4.29 17.72 1.96
CA GLU A 151 -4.75 18.99 2.53
C GLU A 151 -4.29 20.20 1.72
N LYS A 152 -3.06 20.19 1.19
CA LYS A 152 -2.57 21.24 0.30
C LYS A 152 -3.31 21.26 -1.04
N LEU A 153 -3.60 20.10 -1.63
CA LEU A 153 -4.35 20.00 -2.87
C LEU A 153 -5.77 20.56 -2.73
N LYS A 154 -6.43 20.37 -1.58
CA LYS A 154 -7.71 21.05 -1.31
C LYS A 154 -7.61 22.58 -1.41
N SER A 155 -6.45 23.16 -1.12
CA SER A 155 -6.24 24.61 -1.25
C SER A 155 -6.07 25.05 -2.70
N PHE A 156 -5.68 24.18 -3.64
CA PHE A 156 -5.49 24.54 -5.05
C PHE A 156 -6.74 25.19 -5.65
N ASN A 157 -7.90 24.53 -5.52
CA ASN A 157 -9.19 25.06 -5.99
C ASN A 157 -9.57 26.39 -5.31
N SER A 158 -9.23 26.56 -4.03
CA SER A 158 -9.52 27.80 -3.29
C SER A 158 -8.66 28.99 -3.74
N LEU A 159 -7.54 28.74 -4.42
CA LEU A 159 -6.63 29.77 -4.92
C LEU A 159 -7.07 30.36 -6.27
N GLY A 160 -8.16 29.86 -6.86
CA GLY A 160 -8.66 30.31 -8.16
C GLY A 160 -7.69 30.04 -9.32
N ILE A 161 -6.77 29.09 -9.13
CA ILE A 161 -5.79 28.70 -10.15
C ILE A 161 -6.43 27.69 -11.08
N SER A 162 -6.16 27.81 -12.37
CA SER A 162 -6.43 26.78 -13.37
C SER A 162 -5.18 26.51 -14.21
N ILE A 163 -5.13 25.33 -14.82
CA ILE A 163 -4.07 24.92 -15.74
C ILE A 163 -4.74 24.66 -17.10
N ASN A 164 -4.23 25.28 -18.16
CA ASN A 164 -4.74 25.05 -19.51
C ASN A 164 -4.09 23.81 -20.16
N GLN A 165 -4.54 23.44 -21.36
CA GLN A 165 -4.03 22.25 -22.06
C GLN A 165 -2.57 22.39 -22.51
N GLU A 166 -2.06 23.62 -22.60
CA GLU A 166 -0.68 23.93 -22.98
C GLU A 166 0.28 23.86 -21.78
N GLY A 167 -0.25 23.62 -20.57
CA GLY A 167 0.53 23.55 -19.33
C GLY A 167 0.76 24.91 -18.66
N GLU A 168 0.14 25.99 -19.16
CA GLU A 168 0.18 27.28 -18.48
C GLU A 168 -0.75 27.26 -17.27
N TYR A 169 -0.30 27.83 -16.16
CA TYR A 169 -1.12 28.00 -14.96
C TYR A 169 -1.36 29.48 -14.69
N GLY A 170 -2.55 29.80 -14.21
CA GLY A 170 -2.99 31.18 -14.12
C GLY A 170 -4.29 31.35 -13.36
N THR A 171 -4.83 32.56 -13.36
CA THR A 171 -6.17 32.86 -12.83
C THR A 171 -7.12 33.18 -13.97
N ILE A 172 -8.41 32.87 -13.78
CA ILE A 172 -9.46 33.28 -14.71
C ILE A 172 -10.18 34.48 -14.09
N GLU A 173 -10.04 35.64 -14.71
CA GLU A 173 -10.71 36.88 -14.29
C GLU A 173 -11.58 37.37 -15.45
N LEU A 174 -12.88 37.56 -15.20
CA LEU A 174 -13.84 38.03 -16.21
C LEU A 174 -13.89 37.19 -17.51
N GLY A 175 -13.49 35.91 -17.42
CA GLY A 175 -13.45 34.99 -18.57
C GLY A 175 -12.13 35.01 -19.34
N GLU A 176 -11.18 35.86 -18.96
CA GLU A 176 -9.83 35.91 -19.53
C GLU A 176 -8.83 35.16 -18.64
N PHE A 177 -7.93 34.41 -19.26
CA PHE A 177 -6.88 33.67 -18.57
C PHE A 177 -5.65 34.56 -18.41
N SER A 178 -5.27 34.86 -17.16
CA SER A 178 -4.03 35.56 -16.82
C SER A 178 -2.95 34.54 -16.43
N THR A 179 -2.02 34.29 -17.35
CA THR A 179 -0.90 33.37 -17.14
C THR A 179 0.00 33.88 -16.01
N LYS A 180 0.35 32.99 -15.08
CA LYS A 180 1.30 33.21 -13.97
C LYS A 180 2.58 32.38 -14.09
N GLY A 181 2.64 31.54 -15.11
CA GLY A 181 3.76 30.68 -15.42
C GLY A 181 3.30 29.45 -16.18
N LYS A 182 4.21 28.49 -16.32
CA LYS A 182 3.96 27.25 -17.06
C LYS A 182 4.60 26.05 -16.39
N VAL A 183 4.11 24.89 -16.77
CA VAL A 183 4.61 23.58 -16.37
C VAL A 183 5.01 22.84 -17.64
N GLU A 184 6.29 22.50 -17.72
CA GLU A 184 6.80 21.68 -18.81
C GLU A 184 6.95 20.24 -18.32
N ARG A 185 6.45 19.29 -19.12
CA ARG A 185 6.63 17.86 -18.90
C ARG A 185 7.51 17.32 -20.01
N ARG A 186 8.60 16.65 -19.64
CA ARG A 186 9.46 15.93 -20.58
C ARG A 186 9.76 14.51 -20.11
N GLU A 187 10.16 13.68 -21.05
CA GLU A 187 10.66 12.35 -20.78
C GLU A 187 12.17 12.32 -20.99
N GLU A 188 12.92 11.89 -19.97
CA GLU A 188 14.37 11.82 -19.96
C GLU A 188 14.81 10.44 -19.48
N ASN A 189 15.41 9.63 -20.36
CA ASN A 189 15.84 8.26 -20.05
C ASN A 189 14.72 7.37 -19.46
N ASP A 190 13.55 7.35 -20.11
CA ASP A 190 12.34 6.63 -19.66
C ASP A 190 11.84 7.07 -18.27
N ARG A 191 12.04 8.35 -17.94
CA ARG A 191 11.59 8.97 -16.68
C ARG A 191 10.87 10.26 -16.98
N LEU A 192 9.80 10.53 -16.24
CA LEU A 192 9.12 11.81 -16.35
C LEU A 192 9.78 12.87 -15.47
N VAL A 193 9.92 14.05 -16.05
CA VAL A 193 10.43 15.26 -15.39
C VAL A 193 9.39 16.35 -15.59
N TYR A 194 9.00 16.99 -14.48
CA TYR A 194 8.13 18.16 -14.48
C TYR A 194 8.94 19.36 -14.01
N GLU A 195 8.91 20.44 -14.77
CA GLU A 195 9.55 21.71 -14.44
C GLU A 195 8.49 22.81 -14.36
N LEU A 196 8.49 23.55 -13.27
CA LEU A 196 7.57 24.65 -13.01
C LEU A 196 8.33 25.96 -13.15
N PHE A 197 7.81 26.87 -13.97
CA PHE A 197 8.38 28.19 -14.26
C PHE A 197 7.39 29.30 -13.90
N ASP A 198 7.89 30.46 -13.51
CA ASP A 198 7.07 31.67 -13.37
C ASP A 198 6.77 32.35 -14.73
N GLU A 199 6.08 33.48 -14.70
CA GLU A 199 5.73 34.28 -15.87
C GLU A 199 6.94 34.88 -16.63
N TYR A 200 8.14 34.79 -16.05
CA TYR A 200 9.39 35.28 -16.63
C TYR A 200 10.35 34.15 -17.02
N ASP A 201 9.85 32.93 -17.19
CA ASP A 201 10.62 31.71 -17.50
C ASP A 201 11.68 31.36 -16.44
N LYS A 202 11.55 31.87 -15.20
CA LYS A 202 12.43 31.47 -14.10
C LYS A 202 11.91 30.17 -13.49
N GLN A 203 12.77 29.16 -13.44
CA GLN A 203 12.46 27.88 -12.81
C GLN A 203 12.20 28.05 -11.31
N LEU A 204 11.04 27.59 -10.86
CA LEU A 204 10.59 27.62 -9.45
C LEU A 204 10.80 26.28 -8.76
N ALA A 205 10.53 25.18 -9.49
CA ALA A 205 10.70 23.83 -8.97
C ALA A 205 10.88 22.81 -10.09
N ILE A 206 11.48 21.68 -9.74
CA ILE A 206 11.62 20.50 -10.59
C ILE A 206 11.24 19.26 -9.79
N TRP A 207 10.40 18.42 -10.38
CA TRP A 207 10.17 17.06 -9.92
C TRP A 207 10.74 16.10 -10.95
N ASN A 208 11.45 15.08 -10.46
CA ASN A 208 12.03 14.04 -11.29
C ASN A 208 11.67 12.69 -10.68
N GLU A 209 11.25 11.75 -11.53
CA GLU A 209 10.95 10.37 -11.16
C GLU A 209 12.17 9.60 -10.60
N GLU A 210 13.39 10.13 -10.71
CA GLU A 210 14.58 9.50 -10.16
C GLU A 210 14.52 9.29 -8.62
N GLY A 211 14.60 8.02 -8.21
CA GLY A 211 14.79 7.63 -6.81
C GLY A 211 13.60 7.95 -5.90
N ASP A 212 13.86 8.68 -4.81
CA ASP A 212 12.90 9.00 -3.75
C ASP A 212 11.76 9.97 -4.19
N SER A 213 11.53 10.19 -5.49
CA SER A 213 10.44 11.05 -6.00
C SER A 213 10.42 12.44 -5.35
N ASN A 214 11.59 13.08 -5.26
CA ASN A 214 11.74 14.37 -4.60
C ASN A 214 11.34 15.53 -5.53
N LEU A 215 10.54 16.44 -4.98
CA LEU A 215 10.33 17.78 -5.51
C LEU A 215 11.45 18.70 -4.99
N GLU A 216 12.21 19.29 -5.89
CA GLU A 216 13.27 20.24 -5.59
C GLU A 216 12.85 21.66 -5.99
N PHE A 217 13.02 22.61 -5.07
CA PHE A 217 12.72 24.03 -5.27
C PHE A 217 13.99 24.76 -5.73
N ALA A 218 13.82 25.89 -6.42
CA ALA A 218 14.93 26.73 -6.89
C ALA A 218 15.89 27.20 -5.77
N ASN A 219 15.45 27.19 -4.52
CA ASN A 219 16.28 27.49 -3.34
C ASN A 219 17.06 26.28 -2.78
N GLY A 220 17.04 25.14 -3.47
CA GLY A 220 17.70 23.89 -3.08
C GLY A 220 16.95 23.07 -2.03
N LYS A 221 15.78 23.52 -1.55
CA LYS A 221 14.94 22.71 -0.65
C LYS A 221 14.43 21.49 -1.41
N LYS A 222 14.43 20.33 -0.76
CA LYS A 222 13.87 19.08 -1.30
C LYS A 222 12.75 18.57 -0.42
N ILE A 223 11.67 18.09 -1.03
CA ILE A 223 10.53 17.49 -0.34
C ILE A 223 10.21 16.16 -1.02
N TYR A 224 10.13 15.09 -0.22
CA TYR A 224 9.66 13.79 -0.68
C TYR A 224 8.18 13.86 -1.07
N VAL A 225 7.83 13.42 -2.29
CA VAL A 225 6.45 13.29 -2.74
C VAL A 225 6.12 11.80 -2.87
N PRO A 226 5.16 11.27 -2.07
CA PRO A 226 4.71 9.89 -2.18
C PRO A 226 4.31 9.53 -3.61
N ALA A 227 4.67 8.32 -4.04
CA ALA A 227 4.33 7.80 -5.36
C ALA A 227 2.81 7.79 -5.65
N SER A 228 1.96 7.73 -4.62
CA SER A 228 0.50 7.84 -4.76
C SER A 228 0.02 9.22 -5.21
N ILE A 229 0.82 10.27 -4.98
CA ILE A 229 0.60 11.65 -5.44
C ILE A 229 1.42 11.94 -6.69
N ALA A 230 2.65 11.42 -6.75
CA ALA A 230 3.57 11.63 -7.85
C ALA A 230 3.31 10.72 -9.07
N SER A 231 2.25 9.89 -9.03
CA SER A 231 1.90 9.01 -10.13
C SER A 231 1.37 9.85 -11.30
N PRO A 232 2.10 9.91 -12.43
CA PRO A 232 1.78 10.79 -13.54
C PRO A 232 0.45 10.38 -14.18
N PHE A 233 -0.42 11.37 -14.45
CA PHE A 233 -1.66 11.16 -15.19
C PHE A 233 -1.45 11.40 -16.70
N LEU A 234 -2.48 11.11 -17.51
CA LEU A 234 -2.42 11.23 -18.97
C LEU A 234 -2.18 12.68 -19.47
N GLY A 235 -2.37 13.71 -18.64
CA GLY A 235 -2.15 15.11 -19.00
C GLY A 235 -1.76 16.01 -17.83
N VAL A 236 -0.98 17.07 -18.12
CA VAL A 236 -0.45 18.05 -17.15
C VAL A 236 -1.56 18.79 -16.39
N SER A 237 -2.67 19.11 -17.07
CA SER A 237 -3.80 19.86 -16.50
C SER A 237 -4.67 19.06 -15.53
N THR A 238 -4.40 17.76 -15.38
CA THR A 238 -5.17 16.85 -14.51
C THR A 238 -4.25 16.11 -13.53
N ASP A 239 -3.04 16.60 -13.33
CA ASP A 239 -2.01 15.91 -12.57
C ASP A 239 -1.89 16.53 -11.17
N ASP A 240 -2.27 15.75 -10.14
CA ASP A 240 -2.18 16.16 -8.73
C ASP A 240 -0.75 16.60 -8.36
N LEU A 241 0.29 16.02 -8.98
CA LEU A 241 1.66 16.45 -8.77
C LEU A 241 1.87 17.90 -9.22
N VAL A 242 1.31 18.26 -10.37
CA VAL A 242 1.45 19.60 -10.95
C VAL A 242 0.72 20.64 -10.10
N GLU A 243 -0.52 20.34 -9.71
CA GLU A 243 -1.27 21.19 -8.77
C GLU A 243 -0.49 21.40 -7.47
N LEU A 244 0.08 20.32 -6.93
CA LEU A 244 0.89 20.37 -5.71
C LEU A 244 2.13 21.25 -5.87
N MET A 245 2.86 21.13 -6.98
CA MET A 245 4.04 21.95 -7.28
C MET A 245 3.68 23.45 -7.27
N ILE A 246 2.55 23.82 -7.88
CA ILE A 246 2.06 25.20 -7.92
C ILE A 246 1.69 25.69 -6.51
N VAL A 247 0.96 24.89 -5.72
CA VAL A 247 0.59 25.26 -4.34
C VAL A 247 1.84 25.47 -3.47
N LEU A 248 2.86 24.63 -3.63
CA LEU A 248 4.05 24.66 -2.78
C LEU A 248 5.02 25.80 -3.10
N THR A 249 5.05 26.29 -4.33
CA THR A 249 5.96 27.37 -4.78
C THR A 249 5.43 28.77 -4.54
N ARG A 250 4.13 28.94 -4.26
CA ARG A 250 3.51 30.23 -3.93
C ARG A 250 3.82 30.76 -2.52
N LYS A 251 4.71 30.12 -1.77
CA LYS A 251 5.05 30.49 -0.38
C LYS A 251 6.28 31.37 -0.27
#